data_AF-H3BQE2-F1
#
_entry.id   AF-H3BQE2-F1
#
_cell.length_a   1.000
_cell.length_b   1.000
_cell.length_c   1.000
_cell.angle_alpha   90.00
_cell.angle_beta   90.00
_cell.angle_gamma   90.00
#
_symmetry.space_group_name_H-M   'P 1'
#
loop_
_entity.id
_entity.type
_entity.pdbx_description
1 polymer ?
#
loop_
_entity_poly.entity_id
_entity_poly.type
_entity_poly.pdbx_seq_one_letter_code
_entity_poly.pdbx_strand_id
1 'polypeptide(L)'
;MDQKILSLAAEKTADKLQEFLQTLREGDLTNLLQNQAVKGKVAGALLRAIFKGSPCSEEAGTLRRRKIYTCCIQLVESGDLQKEIASEIIGLLMLEAHHFPGPLLVELANEFISAVREGSLVNGKSLELLPIILTALATKKENLAYGKGVLSGEECK
;
A
#
# COMPACT_ATOMS: atom_id res chain seq x y z
N MET A 1 -11.37 17.20 0.43
CA MET A 1 -11.00 16.11 1.37
C MET A 1 -9.48 15.94 1.34
N ASP A 2 -8.93 15.69 0.16
CA ASP A 2 -7.54 15.96 -0.25
C ASP A 2 -6.86 17.16 0.44
N GLN A 3 -7.39 18.38 0.32
CA GLN A 3 -6.72 19.57 0.87
C GLN A 3 -6.51 19.49 2.39
N LYS A 4 -7.47 18.94 3.13
CA LYS A 4 -7.38 18.76 4.58
C LYS A 4 -6.37 17.67 4.96
N ILE A 5 -6.31 16.58 4.20
CA ILE A 5 -5.31 15.53 4.39
C ILE A 5 -3.90 16.11 4.16
N LEU A 6 -3.73 16.87 3.07
CA LEU A 6 -2.46 17.49 2.71
C LEU A 6 -2.03 18.57 3.71
N SER A 7 -2.95 19.38 4.22
CA SER A 7 -2.63 20.40 5.24
C SER A 7 -2.18 19.76 6.54
N LEU A 8 -2.91 18.74 7.03
CA LEU A 8 -2.54 18.00 8.25
C LEU A 8 -1.19 17.29 8.08
N ALA A 9 -0.90 16.74 6.90
CA ALA A 9 0.39 16.14 6.62
C ALA A 9 1.56 17.14 6.65
N ALA A 10 1.33 18.38 6.17
CA ALA A 10 2.32 19.45 6.14
C ALA A 10 2.62 20.03 7.52
N GLU A 11 1.62 20.13 8.40
CA GLU A 11 1.74 20.65 9.76
C GLU A 11 2.52 19.74 10.73
N LYS A 12 3.03 18.59 10.25
CA LYS A 12 3.70 17.54 11.06
C LYS A 12 2.84 17.01 12.22
N THR A 13 1.52 17.16 12.13
CA THR A 13 0.56 16.69 13.13
C THR A 13 0.09 15.26 12.78
N ALA A 14 0.97 14.28 12.97
CA ALA A 14 0.67 12.87 12.65
C ALA A 14 -0.59 12.37 13.37
N ASP A 15 -0.76 12.72 14.65
CA ASP A 15 -1.91 12.32 15.46
C ASP A 15 -3.22 12.89 14.89
N LYS A 16 -3.26 14.18 14.56
CA LYS A 16 -4.44 14.82 13.96
C LYS A 16 -4.77 14.25 12.58
N LEU A 17 -3.75 13.93 11.81
CA LEU A 17 -3.92 13.29 10.51
C LEU A 17 -4.53 11.89 10.68
N GLN A 18 -4.02 11.12 11.63
CA GLN A 18 -4.54 9.80 11.95
C GLN A 18 -5.99 9.84 12.43
N GLU A 19 -6.31 10.70 13.40
CA GLU A 19 -7.68 10.94 13.87
C GLU A 19 -8.60 11.29 12.70
N PHE A 20 -8.18 12.20 11.83
CA PHE A 20 -8.97 12.56 10.66
C PHE A 20 -9.18 11.39 9.71
N LEU A 21 -8.16 10.58 9.43
CA LEU A 21 -8.29 9.38 8.59
C LEU A 21 -9.20 8.31 9.22
N GLN A 22 -9.30 8.23 10.55
CA GLN A 22 -10.23 7.34 11.24
C GLN A 22 -11.70 7.77 11.07
N THR A 23 -11.96 9.07 10.89
CA THR A 23 -13.32 9.56 10.61
C THR A 23 -13.82 9.23 9.20
N LEU A 24 -12.91 8.87 8.29
CA LEU A 24 -13.24 8.59 6.90
C LEU A 24 -13.60 7.12 6.73
N ARG A 25 -14.63 6.83 5.94
CA ARG A 25 -14.91 5.45 5.55
C ARG A 25 -13.84 4.99 4.58
N GLU A 26 -13.50 3.70 4.67
CA GLU A 26 -12.43 3.12 3.87
C GLU A 26 -12.61 3.31 2.36
N GLY A 27 -13.85 3.21 1.85
CA GLY A 27 -14.15 3.43 0.44
C GLY A 27 -14.00 4.89 -0.01
N ASP A 28 -14.17 5.84 0.91
CA ASP A 28 -14.03 7.27 0.58
C ASP A 28 -12.56 7.61 0.26
N LEU A 29 -11.60 6.96 0.96
CA LEU A 29 -10.17 7.16 0.73
C LEU A 29 -9.66 6.52 -0.56
N THR A 30 -10.08 5.29 -0.87
CA THR A 30 -9.70 4.62 -2.13
C THR A 30 -10.27 5.38 -3.33
N ASN A 31 -11.52 5.83 -3.24
CA ASN A 31 -12.16 6.65 -4.28
C ASN A 31 -11.44 7.99 -4.45
N LEU A 32 -11.03 8.64 -3.35
CA LEU A 32 -10.27 9.89 -3.43
C LEU A 32 -8.93 9.67 -4.14
N LEU A 33 -8.19 8.61 -3.78
CA LEU A 33 -6.91 8.29 -4.38
C LEU A 33 -7.02 7.98 -5.88
N GLN A 34 -8.00 7.15 -6.26
CA GLN A 34 -8.30 6.86 -7.66
C GLN A 34 -8.61 8.13 -8.46
N ASN A 35 -9.46 9.00 -7.92
CA ASN A 35 -9.81 10.27 -8.57
C ASN A 35 -8.59 11.17 -8.78
N GLN A 36 -7.67 11.24 -7.82
CA GLN A 36 -6.46 12.05 -7.95
C GLN A 36 -5.43 11.43 -8.90
N ALA A 37 -5.31 10.10 -8.91
CA ALA A 37 -4.45 9.37 -9.83
C ALA A 37 -4.88 9.56 -11.29
N VAL A 38 -6.18 9.41 -11.59
CA VAL A 38 -6.71 9.60 -12.96
C VAL A 38 -6.60 11.07 -13.41
N LYS A 39 -6.80 12.03 -12.50
CA LYS A 39 -6.64 13.47 -12.81
C LYS A 39 -5.17 13.89 -12.95
N GLY A 40 -4.21 13.01 -12.61
CA GLY A 40 -2.78 13.28 -12.67
C GLY A 40 -2.29 14.37 -11.73
N LYS A 41 -3.05 14.68 -10.66
CA LYS A 41 -2.73 15.76 -9.72
C LYS A 41 -2.62 15.19 -8.32
N VAL A 42 -1.54 15.54 -7.62
CA VAL A 42 -1.29 15.31 -6.18
C VAL A 42 -1.40 13.86 -5.67
N ALA A 43 -1.55 12.84 -6.53
CA ALA A 43 -1.73 11.45 -6.11
C ALA A 43 -0.58 10.95 -5.22
N GLY A 44 0.68 11.22 -5.59
CA GLY A 44 1.81 10.84 -4.76
C GLY A 44 1.89 11.60 -3.44
N ALA A 45 1.50 12.88 -3.40
CA ALA A 45 1.44 13.65 -2.15
C ALA A 45 0.34 13.12 -1.21
N LEU A 46 -0.81 12.78 -1.76
CA LEU A 46 -1.92 12.17 -1.03
C LEU A 46 -1.53 10.79 -0.49
N LEU A 47 -0.89 9.95 -1.31
CA LEU A 47 -0.44 8.62 -0.89
C LEU A 47 0.56 8.70 0.28
N ARG A 48 1.56 9.57 0.19
CA ARG A 48 2.52 9.85 1.27
C ARG A 48 1.81 10.30 2.56
N ALA A 49 0.82 11.20 2.44
CA ALA A 49 0.05 11.67 3.59
C ALA A 49 -0.75 10.54 4.24
N ILE A 50 -1.43 9.70 3.45
CA ILE A 50 -2.21 8.58 3.97
C ILE A 50 -1.32 7.58 4.73
N PHE A 51 -0.17 7.21 4.16
CA PHE A 51 0.77 6.32 4.84
C PHE A 51 1.33 6.91 6.12
N LYS A 52 1.69 8.20 6.12
CA LYS A 52 2.14 8.92 7.31
C LYS A 52 1.10 8.93 8.43
N GLY A 53 -0.18 9.07 8.10
CA GLY A 53 -1.30 9.06 9.06
C GLY A 53 -1.83 7.67 9.43
N SER A 54 -1.18 6.60 8.97
CA SER A 54 -1.66 5.22 9.17
C SER A 54 -0.53 4.33 9.64
N PRO A 55 0.06 4.57 10.83
CA PRO A 55 1.22 3.79 11.29
C PRO A 55 0.85 2.31 11.50
N CYS A 56 1.81 1.41 11.26
CA CYS A 56 1.61 -0.04 11.48
C CYS A 56 1.63 -0.44 12.97
N SER A 57 1.91 0.51 13.87
CA SER A 57 1.76 0.31 15.32
C SER A 57 0.30 0.22 15.76
N GLU A 58 -0.64 0.60 14.88
CA GLU A 58 -2.08 0.47 15.10
C GLU A 58 -2.71 -0.45 14.08
N GLU A 59 -3.65 -1.29 14.52
CA GLU A 59 -4.36 -2.22 13.65
C GLU A 59 -5.14 -1.49 12.55
N ALA A 60 -5.88 -0.43 12.91
CA ALA A 60 -6.61 0.39 11.94
C ALA A 60 -5.68 1.04 10.90
N GLY A 61 -4.48 1.45 11.32
CA GLY A 61 -3.45 1.97 10.42
C GLY A 61 -2.97 0.90 9.44
N THR A 62 -2.63 -0.28 9.95
CA THR A 62 -2.18 -1.44 9.16
C THR A 62 -3.22 -1.86 8.12
N LEU A 63 -4.49 -2.01 8.52
CA LEU A 63 -5.61 -2.35 7.63
C LEU A 63 -5.80 -1.30 6.54
N ARG A 64 -5.77 -0.01 6.91
CA ARG A 64 -5.88 1.09 5.94
C ARG A 64 -4.73 1.05 4.95
N ARG A 65 -3.49 0.85 5.41
CA ARG A 65 -2.34 0.76 4.50
C ARG A 65 -2.47 -0.40 3.54
N ARG A 66 -2.86 -1.60 4.00
CA ARG A 66 -3.11 -2.75 3.13
C ARG A 66 -4.08 -2.39 2.00
N LYS A 67 -5.25 -1.84 2.36
CA LYS A 67 -6.29 -1.51 1.40
C LYS A 67 -5.85 -0.46 0.38
N ILE A 68 -5.10 0.55 0.83
CA ILE A 68 -4.52 1.57 -0.05
C ILE A 68 -3.48 0.94 -1.00
N TYR A 69 -2.63 0.04 -0.49
CA TYR A 69 -1.64 -0.68 -1.28
C TYR A 69 -2.29 -1.51 -2.38
N THR A 70 -3.29 -2.34 -2.03
CA THR A 70 -4.06 -3.15 -2.99
C THR A 70 -4.80 -2.27 -4.01
N CYS A 71 -5.40 -1.15 -3.58
CA CYS A 71 -6.05 -0.19 -4.48
C CYS A 71 -5.05 0.40 -5.49
N CYS A 72 -3.85 0.78 -5.05
CA CYS A 72 -2.82 1.28 -5.96
C CYS A 72 -2.36 0.22 -6.98
N ILE A 73 -2.22 -1.05 -6.57
CA ILE A 73 -1.90 -2.16 -7.48
C ILE A 73 -2.97 -2.26 -8.57
N GLN A 74 -4.25 -2.28 -8.18
CA GLN A 74 -5.37 -2.36 -9.12
C GLN A 74 -5.40 -1.18 -10.11
N LEU A 75 -5.13 0.04 -9.63
CA LEU A 75 -5.07 1.22 -10.49
C LEU A 75 -3.93 1.18 -11.50
N VAL A 76 -2.76 0.66 -11.11
CA VAL A 76 -1.63 0.52 -12.03
C VAL A 76 -1.90 -0.60 -13.05
N GLU A 77 -2.51 -1.71 -12.62
CA GLU A 77 -2.87 -2.82 -13.49
C GLU A 77 -4.01 -2.49 -14.47
N SER A 78 -4.91 -1.55 -14.15
CA SER A 78 -5.99 -1.17 -15.09
C SER A 78 -5.46 -0.55 -16.38
N GLY A 79 -4.26 0.05 -16.33
CA GLY A 79 -3.63 0.69 -17.49
C GLY A 79 -4.18 2.10 -17.79
N ASP A 80 -5.14 2.60 -17.01
CA ASP A 80 -5.80 3.89 -17.26
C ASP A 80 -4.98 5.11 -16.79
N LEU A 81 -3.84 4.87 -16.13
CA LEU A 81 -3.00 5.92 -15.57
C LEU A 81 -1.95 6.41 -16.57
N GLN A 82 -1.68 7.71 -16.51
CA GLN A 82 -0.48 8.28 -17.15
C GLN A 82 0.78 7.58 -16.62
N LYS A 83 1.74 7.32 -17.52
CA LYS A 83 2.95 6.53 -17.22
C LYS A 83 3.71 7.07 -16.02
N GLU A 84 3.83 8.39 -15.93
CA GLU A 84 4.53 9.11 -14.87
C GLU A 84 3.85 8.93 -13.53
N ILE A 85 2.52 9.01 -13.49
CA ILE A 85 1.72 8.81 -12.27
C ILE A 85 1.79 7.36 -11.82
N ALA A 86 1.66 6.40 -12.74
CA ALA A 86 1.82 4.99 -12.42
C ALA A 86 3.23 4.69 -11.86
N SER A 87 4.27 5.29 -12.43
CA SER A 87 5.65 5.13 -11.93
C SER A 87 5.86 5.79 -10.56
N GLU A 88 5.27 6.97 -10.31
CA GLU A 88 5.32 7.60 -9.00
C GLU A 88 4.65 6.72 -7.93
N ILE A 89 3.46 6.18 -8.23
CA ILE A 89 2.75 5.28 -7.33
C ILE A 89 3.58 4.05 -7.02
N ILE A 90 4.10 3.35 -8.04
CA ILE A 90 4.95 2.16 -7.84
C ILE A 90 6.16 2.50 -6.97
N GLY A 91 6.89 3.58 -7.28
CA GLY A 91 8.04 4.00 -6.50
C GLY A 91 7.71 4.26 -5.02
N LEU A 92 6.54 4.84 -4.73
CA LEU A 92 6.10 5.04 -3.35
C LEU A 92 5.72 3.74 -2.64
N LEU A 93 5.05 2.82 -3.33
CA LEU A 93 4.72 1.51 -2.79
C LEU A 93 5.97 0.67 -2.50
N MET A 94 7.02 0.78 -3.32
CA MET A 94 8.30 0.12 -3.07
C MET A 94 8.93 0.62 -1.76
N LEU A 95 8.94 1.94 -1.53
CA LEU A 95 9.48 2.52 -0.29
C LEU A 95 8.69 2.08 0.95
N GLU A 96 7.37 2.00 0.84
CA GLU A 96 6.50 1.69 1.97
C GLU A 96 6.48 0.21 2.33
N ALA A 97 6.76 -0.70 1.37
CA ALA A 97 6.80 -2.14 1.62
C ALA A 97 7.73 -2.53 2.78
N HIS A 98 8.89 -1.88 2.90
CA HIS A 98 9.84 -2.16 3.99
C HIS A 98 9.29 -1.89 5.40
N HIS A 99 8.30 -1.01 5.51
CA HIS A 99 7.69 -0.61 6.77
C HIS A 99 6.56 -1.53 7.22
N PHE A 100 6.13 -2.48 6.37
CA PHE A 100 5.06 -3.40 6.73
C PHE A 100 5.49 -4.49 7.71
N PRO A 101 4.57 -4.96 8.57
CA PRO A 101 4.78 -6.17 9.35
C PRO A 101 4.82 -7.39 8.43
N GLY A 102 5.51 -8.45 8.85
CA GLY A 102 5.69 -9.66 8.05
C GLY A 102 4.38 -10.33 7.62
N PRO A 103 3.35 -10.49 8.48
CA PRO A 103 2.08 -11.07 8.07
C PRO A 103 1.42 -10.31 6.91
N LEU A 104 1.49 -8.98 6.91
CA LEU A 104 0.93 -8.17 5.83
C LEU A 104 1.72 -8.34 4.52
N LEU A 105 3.04 -8.47 4.59
CA LEU A 105 3.87 -8.75 3.41
C LEU A 105 3.53 -10.10 2.78
N VAL A 106 3.24 -11.12 3.61
CA VAL A 106 2.79 -12.43 3.16
C VAL A 106 1.44 -12.35 2.47
N GLU A 107 0.48 -11.60 3.04
CA GLU A 107 -0.82 -11.36 2.40
C GLU A 107 -0.65 -10.71 1.03
N LEU A 108 0.15 -9.64 0.93
CA LEU A 108 0.40 -8.94 -0.33
C LEU A 108 1.10 -9.84 -1.37
N ALA A 109 2.08 -10.64 -0.97
CA ALA A 109 2.73 -11.59 -1.87
C ALA A 109 1.75 -12.64 -2.40
N ASN A 110 0.84 -13.13 -1.55
CA ASN A 110 -0.19 -14.09 -1.96
C ASN A 110 -1.24 -13.48 -2.90
N GLU A 111 -1.54 -12.18 -2.78
CA GLU A 111 -2.38 -11.47 -3.76
C GLU A 111 -1.75 -11.54 -5.17
N PHE A 112 -0.43 -11.34 -5.30
CA PHE A 112 0.27 -11.50 -6.59
C PHE A 112 0.24 -12.94 -7.11
N ILE A 113 0.51 -13.94 -6.25
CA ILE A 113 0.48 -15.36 -6.64
C ILE A 113 -0.92 -15.74 -7.15
N SER A 114 -1.97 -15.23 -6.50
CA SER A 114 -3.36 -15.47 -6.90
C SER A 114 -3.64 -14.83 -8.24
N ALA A 115 -3.24 -13.57 -8.44
CA ALA A 115 -3.42 -12.87 -9.71
C ALA A 115 -2.69 -13.55 -10.89
N VAL A 116 -1.47 -14.05 -10.66
CA VAL A 116 -0.73 -14.84 -11.66
C VAL A 116 -1.46 -16.14 -11.99
N ARG A 117 -1.95 -16.86 -10.98
CA ARG A 117 -2.65 -18.13 -11.16
C ARG A 117 -3.97 -17.97 -11.90
N GLU A 118 -4.69 -16.88 -11.62
CA GLU A 118 -5.96 -16.54 -12.26
C GLU A 118 -5.78 -15.91 -13.64
N GLY A 119 -4.56 -15.49 -14.00
CA GLY A 119 -4.29 -14.77 -15.23
C GLY A 119 -4.92 -13.38 -15.28
N SER A 120 -5.11 -12.74 -14.12
CA SER A 120 -5.82 -11.47 -13.99
C SER A 120 -4.91 -10.23 -14.06
N LEU A 121 -3.62 -10.43 -14.30
CA LEU A 121 -2.64 -9.35 -14.54
C LEU A 121 -2.76 -8.86 -15.98
N VAL A 122 -2.99 -7.56 -16.15
CA VAL A 122 -3.24 -6.95 -17.47
C VAL A 122 -2.02 -6.15 -17.96
N ASN A 123 -1.45 -5.32 -17.10
CA ASN A 123 -0.33 -4.43 -17.43
C ASN A 123 1.01 -5.01 -16.94
N GLY A 124 1.00 -5.78 -15.86
CA GLY A 124 2.18 -6.42 -15.27
C GLY A 124 3.12 -5.46 -14.54
N LYS A 125 2.89 -4.14 -14.62
CA LYS A 125 3.70 -3.12 -13.96
C LYS A 125 3.67 -3.25 -12.43
N SER A 126 2.60 -3.77 -11.84
CA SER A 126 2.54 -4.04 -10.40
C SER A 126 3.51 -5.14 -9.95
N LEU A 127 3.94 -6.04 -10.84
CA LEU A 127 4.90 -7.11 -10.51
C LEU A 127 6.27 -6.57 -10.10
N GLU A 128 6.60 -5.32 -10.44
CA GLU A 128 7.80 -4.64 -9.94
C GLU A 128 7.86 -4.58 -8.40
N LEU A 129 6.71 -4.65 -7.72
CA LEU A 129 6.62 -4.65 -6.26
C LEU A 129 6.97 -6.00 -5.63
N LEU A 130 6.77 -7.11 -6.35
CA LEU A 130 6.93 -8.45 -5.78
C LEU A 130 8.36 -8.72 -5.29
N PRO A 131 9.44 -8.42 -6.04
CA PRO A 131 10.81 -8.55 -5.53
C PRO A 131 11.07 -7.72 -4.27
N ILE A 132 10.46 -6.54 -4.16
CA ILE A 132 10.62 -5.63 -3.02
C ILE A 132 9.89 -6.18 -1.79
N ILE A 133 8.67 -6.67 -1.96
CA ILE A 133 7.88 -7.33 -0.91
C ILE A 133 8.62 -8.56 -0.37
N LEU A 134 9.11 -9.42 -1.25
CA LEU A 134 9.87 -10.63 -0.87
C LEU A 134 11.17 -10.27 -0.15
N THR A 135 11.89 -9.26 -0.63
CA THR A 135 13.10 -8.76 0.06
C THR A 135 12.76 -8.19 1.43
N ALA A 136 11.70 -7.40 1.55
CA ALA A 136 11.25 -6.87 2.83
C ALA A 136 10.86 -8.00 3.81
N LEU A 137 10.20 -9.05 3.31
CA LEU A 137 9.79 -10.21 4.10
C LEU A 137 11.01 -10.97 4.65
N ALA A 138 12.02 -11.24 3.81
CA ALA A 138 13.27 -11.86 4.21
C ALA A 138 13.99 -11.13 5.37
N THR A 139 13.85 -9.82 5.45
CA THR A 139 14.46 -9.03 6.55
C THR A 139 13.70 -9.12 7.87
N LYS A 140 12.48 -9.69 7.89
CA LYS A 140 11.67 -9.80 9.11
C LYS A 140 12.21 -10.95 9.96
N LYS A 141 12.65 -10.59 11.16
CA LYS A 141 13.19 -11.53 12.16
C LYS A 141 12.10 -12.20 13.01
N GLU A 142 10.85 -11.76 12.85
CA GLU A 142 9.74 -12.31 13.59
C GLU A 142 9.31 -13.66 13.00
N ASN A 143 8.81 -14.52 13.89
CA ASN A 143 8.21 -15.79 13.53
C ASN A 143 6.80 -15.55 12.99
N LEU A 144 6.56 -15.97 11.75
CA LEU A 144 5.31 -15.75 11.01
C LEU A 144 4.44 -17.00 11.10
N ALA A 145 3.18 -16.80 11.48
CA ALA A 145 2.17 -17.84 11.35
C ALA A 145 1.84 -18.02 9.86
N TYR A 146 2.17 -19.18 9.30
CA TYR A 146 1.88 -19.51 7.91
C TYR A 146 1.27 -20.91 7.81
N GLY A 147 0.01 -20.99 7.37
CA GLY A 147 -0.76 -22.23 7.36
C GLY A 147 -0.90 -22.82 8.77
N LYS A 148 -0.30 -24.00 9.01
CA LYS A 148 -0.28 -24.68 10.31
C LYS A 148 1.07 -24.56 11.04
N GLY A 149 2.04 -23.85 10.46
CA GLY A 149 3.40 -23.78 10.95
C GLY A 149 3.82 -22.36 11.35
N VAL A 150 5.05 -22.28 11.86
CA VAL A 150 5.74 -21.04 12.16
C VAL A 150 7.00 -21.00 11.30
N LEU A 151 7.13 -19.97 10.47
CA LEU A 151 8.25 -19.79 9.55
C LEU A 151 8.96 -18.47 9.84
N SER A 152 10.26 -18.42 9.59
CA SER A 152 10.97 -17.14 9.47
C SER A 152 10.55 -16.39 8.19
N GLY A 153 10.86 -15.10 8.12
CA GLY A 153 10.65 -14.31 6.91
C GLY A 153 11.40 -14.86 5.68
N GLU A 154 12.59 -15.42 5.87
CA GLU A 154 13.37 -16.04 4.77
C GLU A 154 12.75 -17.35 4.29
N GLU A 155 12.21 -18.19 5.18
CA GLU A 155 11.54 -19.45 4.80
C GLU A 155 10.20 -19.23 4.12
N CYS A 156 9.53 -18.11 4.41
CA CYS A 156 8.24 -17.77 3.80
C CYS A 156 8.38 -17.14 2.41
N LYS A 157 9.55 -16.55 2.10
CA LYS A 157 9.89 -15.97 0.80
C LYS A 157 10.13 -17.04 -0.26
#